data_AF-A0A4Q5RX48-F1
#
_entry.id   AF-A0A4Q5RX48-F1
#
_cell.length_a   1.000
_cell.length_b   1.000
_cell.length_c   1.000
_cell.angle_alpha   90.00
_cell.angle_beta   90.00
_cell.angle_gamma   90.00
#
_symmetry.space_group_name_H-M   'P 1'
#
loop_
_entity.id
_entity.type
_entity.pdbx_description
1 polymer ?
#
loop_
_entity_poly.entity_id
_entity_poly.type
_entity_poly.pdbx_seq_one_letter_code
_entity_poly.pdbx_strand_id
1 'polypeptide(L)'
;MIRFAGMTLLMLGACSAQPEALTNGTNQIEPVANVAEAPAPAPVATSTAVAASPVAQWLVGSWSAEKDCASDFIAHYNADGSLQYGEDSGSWSLTGDAVTETITERFAMESDAPEKLQKPETRTYTVARIDDGHGTITFKGRKVPIQRC
;
A
#
# COMPACT_ATOMS: atom_id res chain seq x y z
N MET A 1 -39.35 11.86 46.74
CA MET A 1 -38.39 11.25 47.70
C MET A 1 -37.24 10.68 46.88
N ILE A 2 -36.02 11.13 47.16
CA ILE A 2 -34.76 10.66 46.56
C ILE A 2 -34.34 9.35 47.25
N ARG A 3 -33.82 8.36 46.49
CA ARG A 3 -32.76 7.39 46.86
C ARG A 3 -32.46 6.50 45.63
N PHE A 4 -31.32 6.67 44.97
CA PHE A 4 -29.97 6.15 45.26
C PHE A 4 -29.77 4.65 44.96
N ALA A 5 -28.74 4.40 44.13
CA ALA A 5 -27.84 3.24 44.09
C ALA A 5 -28.47 1.85 43.82
N GLY A 6 -27.81 0.91 43.16
CA GLY A 6 -26.42 0.76 42.75
C GLY A 6 -26.32 -0.58 41.98
N MET A 7 -25.24 -0.82 41.23
CA MET A 7 -24.18 -1.77 41.64
C MET A 7 -24.72 -3.22 41.71
N THR A 8 -24.26 -4.25 41.00
CA THR A 8 -22.86 -4.60 40.67
C THR A 8 -22.82 -6.00 39.99
N LEU A 9 -21.74 -6.27 39.25
CA LEU A 9 -20.91 -7.51 39.22
C LEU A 9 -21.42 -8.79 38.50
N LEU A 10 -20.69 -9.28 37.47
CA LEU A 10 -19.68 -10.40 37.46
C LEU A 10 -20.34 -11.78 37.73
N MET A 11 -19.96 -12.94 37.19
CA MET A 11 -18.86 -13.45 36.36
C MET A 11 -19.11 -14.96 36.18
N LEU A 12 -18.35 -15.57 35.26
CA LEU A 12 -17.81 -16.95 35.32
C LEU A 12 -18.82 -18.10 35.25
N GLY A 13 -19.07 -18.55 34.00
CA GLY A 13 -19.40 -19.94 33.73
C GLY A 13 -18.15 -20.81 33.83
N ALA A 14 -18.15 -21.68 34.83
CA ALA A 14 -17.14 -22.69 35.13
C ALA A 14 -17.32 -23.96 34.28
N CYS A 15 -16.21 -24.70 34.10
CA CYS A 15 -16.09 -26.17 34.24
C CYS A 15 -14.73 -26.60 33.63
N SER A 16 -13.66 -26.74 34.40
CA SER A 16 -13.27 -27.91 35.23
C SER A 16 -12.80 -29.11 34.41
N ALA A 17 -11.49 -29.38 34.44
CA ALA A 17 -10.93 -30.60 35.05
C ALA A 17 -9.40 -30.62 34.87
N GLN A 18 -8.70 -30.47 35.99
CA GLN A 18 -7.29 -30.81 36.15
C GLN A 18 -7.24 -32.19 36.82
N PRO A 19 -6.33 -33.08 36.41
CA PRO A 19 -5.67 -33.95 37.38
C PRO A 19 -4.15 -33.79 37.31
N GLU A 20 -3.56 -33.62 38.49
CA GLU A 20 -2.12 -33.66 38.74
C GLU A 20 -1.59 -35.10 38.64
N ALA A 21 -0.38 -35.29 38.10
CA ALA A 21 0.79 -35.81 38.83
C ALA A 21 1.87 -36.41 37.89
N LEU A 22 3.05 -35.75 37.93
CA LEU A 22 4.42 -36.28 37.92
C LEU A 22 4.71 -37.64 37.27
N THR A 23 5.55 -37.66 36.23
CA THR A 23 6.64 -38.64 36.12
C THR A 23 7.77 -38.18 35.21
N ASN A 24 8.97 -38.56 35.64
CA ASN A 24 10.31 -38.28 35.17
C ASN A 24 10.61 -38.88 33.78
N GLY A 25 11.38 -38.18 32.93
CA GLY A 25 12.17 -38.82 31.87
C GLY A 25 11.98 -38.33 30.43
N THR A 26 13.13 -38.02 29.81
CA THR A 26 13.41 -38.03 28.36
C THR A 26 12.81 -36.95 27.45
N ASN A 27 13.61 -35.90 27.22
CA ASN A 27 14.04 -35.38 25.91
C ASN A 27 13.14 -35.73 24.70
N GLN A 28 12.19 -34.85 24.38
CA GLN A 28 11.59 -34.71 23.05
C GLN A 28 11.40 -33.22 22.79
N ILE A 29 12.28 -32.66 21.95
CA ILE A 29 12.12 -31.32 21.39
C ILE A 29 11.05 -31.45 20.31
N GLU A 30 9.84 -30.98 20.59
CA GLU A 30 8.81 -30.85 19.55
C GLU A 30 9.22 -29.76 18.55
N PRO A 31 8.98 -29.96 17.24
CA PRO A 31 9.43 -29.03 16.22
C PRO A 31 8.61 -27.74 16.31
N VAL A 32 9.33 -26.63 16.50
CA VAL A 32 8.77 -25.28 16.49
C VAL A 32 8.04 -25.07 15.17
N ALA A 33 6.75 -24.76 15.25
CA ALA A 33 5.92 -24.44 14.10
C ALA A 33 6.56 -23.29 13.31
N ASN A 34 6.86 -23.55 12.05
CA ASN A 34 7.40 -22.58 11.11
C ASN A 34 6.30 -21.56 10.77
N VAL A 35 6.21 -20.48 11.56
CA VAL A 35 5.39 -19.32 11.24
C VAL A 35 5.98 -18.73 9.95
N ALA A 36 5.24 -18.87 8.85
CA ALA A 36 5.59 -18.23 7.60
C ALA A 36 5.70 -16.72 7.82
N GLU A 37 6.90 -16.19 7.63
CA GLU A 37 7.19 -14.76 7.68
C GLU A 37 6.34 -14.05 6.63
N ALA A 38 5.50 -13.11 7.08
CA ALA A 38 4.74 -12.28 6.17
C ALA A 38 5.71 -11.53 5.25
N PRO A 39 5.46 -11.48 3.92
CA PRO A 39 6.35 -10.77 3.01
C PRO A 39 6.52 -9.33 3.47
N ALA A 40 7.77 -8.87 3.51
CA ALA A 40 8.12 -7.52 3.91
C ALA A 40 7.30 -6.50 3.08
N PRO A 41 6.77 -5.42 3.69
CA PRO A 41 6.03 -4.42 2.97
C PRO A 41 6.91 -3.84 1.86
N ALA A 42 6.35 -3.70 0.65
CA ALA A 42 7.04 -3.07 -0.46
C ALA A 42 7.54 -1.68 0.00
N PRO A 43 8.79 -1.30 -0.30
CA PRO A 43 9.28 0.01 0.07
C PRO A 43 8.41 1.07 -0.60
N VAL A 44 7.89 2.01 0.17
CA VAL A 44 7.29 3.24 -0.38
C VAL A 44 8.44 4.09 -0.91
N ALA A 45 8.26 4.80 -2.03
CA ALA A 45 9.23 5.80 -2.45
C ALA A 45 9.38 6.85 -1.33
N THR A 46 10.45 6.78 -0.56
CA THR A 46 10.80 7.85 0.37
C THR A 46 11.61 8.89 -0.37
N SER A 47 11.59 10.15 0.09
CA SER A 47 12.41 11.22 -0.52
C SER A 47 13.88 10.82 -0.69
N THR A 48 14.44 10.04 0.24
CA THR A 48 15.81 9.48 0.14
C THR A 48 15.96 8.43 -0.95
N ALA A 49 15.00 7.49 -1.09
CA ALA A 49 15.04 6.47 -2.13
C ALA A 49 14.85 7.07 -3.53
N VAL A 50 13.96 8.07 -3.66
CA VAL A 50 13.78 8.85 -4.89
C VAL A 50 15.08 9.56 -5.27
N ALA A 51 15.73 10.21 -4.31
CA ALA A 51 16.99 10.92 -4.54
C ALA A 51 18.15 10.01 -5.02
N ALA A 52 18.09 8.70 -4.75
CA ALA A 52 19.13 7.74 -5.13
C ALA A 52 18.96 7.13 -6.53
N SER A 53 17.81 7.31 -7.19
CA SER A 53 17.52 6.71 -8.51
C SER A 53 17.29 7.79 -9.57
N PRO A 54 18.12 7.87 -10.63
CA PRO A 54 17.90 8.81 -11.74
C PRO A 54 16.55 8.63 -12.44
N VAL A 55 16.03 7.39 -12.47
CA VAL A 55 14.70 7.10 -13.02
C VAL A 55 13.61 7.62 -12.09
N ALA A 56 13.76 7.45 -10.78
CA ALA A 56 12.80 8.00 -9.81
C ALA A 56 12.81 9.54 -9.85
N GLN A 57 13.98 10.16 -9.89
CA GLN A 57 14.12 11.61 -10.02
C GLN A 57 13.46 12.15 -11.30
N TRP A 58 13.60 11.43 -12.42
CA TRP A 58 12.96 11.79 -13.68
C TRP A 58 11.44 11.63 -13.59
N LEU A 59 10.96 10.52 -13.00
CA LEU A 59 9.53 10.21 -12.91
C LEU A 59 8.76 11.19 -12.00
N VAL A 60 9.42 11.80 -11.01
CA VAL A 60 8.79 12.84 -10.17
C VAL A 60 8.28 13.98 -11.05
N GLY A 61 7.00 14.31 -10.89
CA GLY A 61 6.30 15.33 -11.67
C GLY A 61 4.94 14.86 -12.18
N SER A 62 4.40 15.58 -13.15
CA SER A 62 3.09 15.34 -13.75
C SER A 62 3.25 14.74 -15.14
N TRP A 63 2.46 13.72 -15.48
CA TRP A 63 2.59 12.97 -16.72
C TRP A 63 1.23 12.68 -17.36
N SER A 64 1.14 12.90 -18.68
CA SER A 64 -0.02 12.55 -19.51
C SER A 64 0.33 11.39 -20.43
N ALA A 65 -0.61 10.47 -20.62
CA ALA A 65 -0.58 9.49 -21.72
C ALA A 65 -1.23 10.02 -23.00
N GLU A 66 -1.85 11.21 -22.93
CA GLU A 66 -2.48 11.90 -24.05
C GLU A 66 -1.52 12.92 -24.67
N LYS A 67 -1.91 13.46 -25.84
CA LYS A 67 -1.09 14.42 -26.59
C LYS A 67 -1.00 15.79 -25.92
N ASP A 68 -1.89 16.11 -25.00
CA ASP A 68 -1.86 17.35 -24.24
C ASP A 68 -2.12 17.08 -22.76
N CYS A 69 -1.92 18.12 -21.95
CA CYS A 69 -2.08 18.09 -20.49
C CYS A 69 -3.45 18.63 -20.07
N ALA A 70 -4.46 18.51 -20.92
CA ALA A 70 -5.79 19.09 -20.69
C ALA A 70 -6.83 18.08 -20.18
N SER A 71 -6.44 16.82 -19.94
CA SER A 71 -7.32 15.80 -19.39
C SER A 71 -7.24 15.70 -17.87
N ASP A 72 -8.24 15.10 -17.24
CA ASP A 72 -8.22 14.78 -15.82
C ASP A 72 -7.33 13.56 -15.50
N PHE A 73 -6.84 12.86 -16.54
CA PHE A 73 -6.01 11.65 -16.41
C PHE A 73 -4.51 11.98 -16.43
N ILE A 74 -4.10 12.91 -15.56
CA ILE A 74 -2.70 13.25 -15.30
C ILE A 74 -2.21 12.49 -14.08
N ALA A 75 -1.09 11.78 -14.23
CA ALA A 75 -0.43 11.10 -13.12
C ALA A 75 0.58 12.04 -12.45
N HIS A 76 0.44 12.25 -11.16
CA HIS A 76 1.36 13.03 -10.34
C HIS A 76 2.15 12.10 -9.43
N TYR A 77 3.44 11.90 -9.72
CA TYR A 77 4.37 11.17 -8.85
C TYR A 77 5.13 12.18 -8.00
N ASN A 78 4.78 12.26 -6.72
CA ASN A 78 5.43 13.20 -5.81
C ASN A 78 6.73 12.61 -5.24
N ALA A 79 7.69 13.48 -4.93
CA ALA A 79 8.99 13.06 -4.39
C ALA A 79 8.90 12.40 -3.00
N ASP A 80 7.80 12.60 -2.28
CA ASP A 80 7.51 11.96 -0.99
C ASP A 80 6.90 10.55 -1.13
N GLY A 81 6.70 10.10 -2.37
CA GLY A 81 6.10 8.80 -2.68
C GLY A 81 4.59 8.81 -2.79
N SER A 82 3.91 9.95 -2.66
CA SER A 82 2.47 10.03 -2.91
C SER A 82 2.15 10.07 -4.40
N LEU A 83 0.97 9.57 -4.74
CA LEU A 83 0.44 9.45 -6.09
C LEU A 83 -0.96 10.08 -6.16
N GLN A 84 -1.22 10.81 -7.24
CA GLN A 84 -2.57 11.19 -7.68
C GLN A 84 -2.71 10.83 -9.17
N TYR A 85 -3.80 10.17 -9.56
CA TYR A 85 -4.08 9.87 -10.97
C TYR A 85 -5.58 9.81 -11.24
N GLY A 86 -6.11 10.85 -11.90
CA GLY A 86 -7.56 11.00 -12.04
C GLY A 86 -8.23 10.95 -10.67
N GLU A 87 -9.19 10.05 -10.53
CA GLU A 87 -9.94 9.82 -9.29
C GLU A 87 -9.12 9.08 -8.22
N ASP A 88 -8.00 8.45 -8.57
CA ASP A 88 -7.20 7.63 -7.65
C ASP A 88 -6.19 8.47 -6.86
N SER A 89 -6.01 8.16 -5.58
CA SER A 89 -4.86 8.61 -4.79
C SER A 89 -4.25 7.49 -3.93
N GLY A 90 -2.97 7.64 -3.63
CA GLY A 90 -2.23 6.66 -2.83
C GLY A 90 -0.74 6.91 -2.85
N SER A 91 0.03 5.85 -3.07
CA SER A 91 1.49 5.91 -3.09
C SER A 91 2.09 5.21 -4.30
N TRP A 92 3.35 5.52 -4.59
CA TRP A 92 4.14 4.83 -5.59
C TRP A 92 5.51 4.42 -5.04
N SER A 93 6.12 3.46 -5.70
CA SER A 93 7.50 3.06 -5.49
C SER A 93 8.15 2.57 -6.78
N LEU A 94 9.48 2.52 -6.78
CA LEU A 94 10.26 2.10 -7.94
C LEU A 94 11.32 1.09 -7.50
N THR A 95 11.40 -0.03 -8.21
CA THR A 95 12.50 -1.00 -8.10
C THR A 95 13.08 -1.25 -9.49
N GLY A 96 14.29 -0.78 -9.75
CA GLY A 96 14.84 -0.75 -11.11
C GLY A 96 14.02 0.19 -12.00
N ASP A 97 13.39 -0.36 -13.03
CA ASP A 97 12.44 0.33 -13.92
C ASP A 97 10.97 0.00 -13.62
N ALA A 98 10.69 -0.87 -12.64
CA ALA A 98 9.34 -1.28 -12.29
C ALA A 98 8.73 -0.31 -11.28
N VAL A 99 7.69 0.41 -11.71
CA VAL A 99 6.87 1.24 -10.86
C VAL A 99 5.75 0.40 -10.28
N THR A 100 5.55 0.51 -8.97
CA THR A 100 4.39 -0.06 -8.27
C THR A 100 3.60 1.07 -7.67
N GLU A 101 2.33 1.15 -8.04
CA GLU A 101 1.38 2.10 -7.47
C GLU A 101 0.42 1.35 -6.55
N THR A 102 0.16 1.92 -5.39
CA THR A 102 -0.76 1.40 -4.39
C THR A 102 -1.83 2.45 -4.15
N ILE A 103 -3.04 2.20 -4.65
CA ILE A 103 -4.20 3.08 -4.51
C ILE A 103 -4.91 2.74 -3.21
N THR A 104 -5.15 3.76 -2.40
CA THR A 104 -5.80 3.62 -1.09
C THR A 104 -7.09 4.41 -1.00
N GLU A 105 -7.28 5.39 -1.88
CA GLU A 105 -8.43 6.28 -1.91
C GLU A 105 -8.88 6.51 -3.36
N ARG A 106 -10.19 6.71 -3.55
CA ARG A 106 -10.80 7.01 -4.86
C ARG A 106 -11.91 8.03 -4.72
N PHE A 107 -11.93 9.04 -5.58
CA PHE A 107 -13.08 9.93 -5.73
C PHE A 107 -14.17 9.24 -6.54
N ALA A 108 -15.38 9.14 -5.97
CA ALA A 108 -16.56 8.76 -6.72
C ALA A 108 -17.19 10.02 -7.33
N MET A 109 -17.73 9.92 -8.55
CA MET A 109 -18.38 11.05 -9.23
C MET A 109 -19.45 11.77 -8.40
N GLU A 110 -20.12 11.05 -7.50
CA GLU A 110 -21.22 11.56 -6.67
C GLU A 110 -20.75 12.00 -5.26
N SER A 111 -19.44 12.09 -5.03
CA SER A 111 -18.85 12.40 -3.73
C SER A 111 -18.03 13.70 -3.76
N ASP A 112 -18.18 14.52 -2.73
CA ASP A 112 -17.38 15.73 -2.50
C ASP A 112 -16.01 15.41 -1.83
N ALA A 113 -15.75 14.15 -1.51
CA ALA A 113 -14.53 13.71 -0.82
C ALA A 113 -14.03 12.34 -1.33
N PRO A 114 -12.73 12.05 -1.22
CA PRO A 114 -12.22 10.74 -1.60
C PRO A 114 -12.68 9.68 -0.60
N GLU A 115 -13.09 8.53 -1.11
CA GLU A 115 -13.46 7.37 -0.32
C GLU A 115 -12.25 6.45 -0.13
N LYS A 116 -12.04 5.99 1.10
CA LYS A 116 -11.01 4.98 1.39
C LYS A 116 -11.43 3.61 0.86
N LEU A 117 -10.52 2.98 0.12
CA LEU A 117 -10.71 1.61 -0.33
C LEU A 117 -10.61 0.63 0.84
N GLN A 118 -11.52 -0.33 0.91
CA GLN A 118 -11.48 -1.39 1.94
C GLN A 118 -10.21 -2.24 1.83
N LYS A 119 -9.69 -2.39 0.61
CA LYS A 119 -8.42 -3.05 0.32
C LYS A 119 -7.66 -2.20 -0.70
N PRO A 120 -6.36 -1.92 -0.47
CA PRO A 120 -5.56 -1.22 -1.46
C PRO A 120 -5.52 -1.98 -2.80
N GLU A 121 -5.63 -1.24 -3.89
CA GLU A 121 -5.44 -1.76 -5.24
C GLU A 121 -4.00 -1.50 -5.67
N THR A 122 -3.34 -2.51 -6.25
CA THR A 122 -1.95 -2.38 -6.71
C THR A 122 -1.89 -2.55 -8.22
N ARG A 123 -1.14 -1.66 -8.88
CA ARG A 123 -0.77 -1.83 -10.29
C ARG A 123 0.73 -1.66 -10.47
N THR A 124 1.30 -2.51 -11.34
CA THR A 124 2.73 -2.53 -11.63
C THR A 124 2.95 -2.46 -13.14
N TYR A 125 3.90 -1.63 -13.55
CA TYR A 125 4.35 -1.48 -14.94
C TYR A 125 5.83 -1.08 -14.96
N THR A 126 6.47 -1.17 -16.13
CA THR A 126 7.83 -0.65 -16.29
C THR A 126 7.84 0.69 -17.00
N VAL A 127 8.83 1.53 -16.69
CA VAL A 127 9.04 2.84 -17.33
C VAL A 127 10.36 2.89 -18.07
N ALA A 128 10.36 3.51 -19.24
CA ALA A 128 11.57 3.82 -19.99
C ALA A 128 11.60 5.31 -20.31
N ARG A 129 12.66 5.99 -19.87
CA ARG A 129 12.93 7.39 -20.23
C ARG A 129 13.39 7.49 -21.68
N ILE A 130 12.84 8.44 -22.43
CA ILE A 130 13.31 8.82 -23.76
C ILE A 130 14.15 10.09 -23.64
N ASP A 131 13.58 11.14 -23.03
CA ASP A 131 14.25 12.41 -22.74
C ASP A 131 13.69 13.04 -21.45
N ASP A 132 13.94 14.32 -21.20
CA ASP A 132 13.48 15.02 -19.99
C ASP A 132 11.95 15.17 -19.91
N GLY A 133 11.28 15.19 -21.06
CA GLY A 133 9.85 15.42 -21.19
C GLY A 133 9.07 14.20 -21.67
N HIS A 134 9.72 13.11 -22.10
CA HIS A 134 9.06 11.97 -22.72
C HIS A 134 9.55 10.62 -22.19
N GLY A 135 8.64 9.65 -22.17
CA GLY A 135 8.93 8.28 -21.82
C GLY A 135 7.92 7.28 -22.39
N THR A 136 8.04 6.04 -21.96
CA THR A 136 7.07 4.97 -22.28
C THR A 136 6.80 4.15 -21.04
N ILE A 137 5.51 3.91 -20.77
CA ILE A 137 5.03 2.92 -19.81
C ILE A 137 4.77 1.61 -20.55
N THR A 138 5.19 0.48 -19.98
CA THR A 138 4.77 -0.86 -20.42
C THR A 138 3.87 -1.50 -19.38
N PHE A 139 2.56 -1.51 -19.63
CA PHE A 139 1.56 -2.10 -18.73
C PHE A 139 0.83 -3.25 -19.41
N LYS A 140 0.84 -4.45 -18.79
CA LYS A 140 0.21 -5.67 -19.32
C LYS A 140 0.58 -5.95 -20.79
N GLY A 141 1.85 -5.74 -21.14
CA GLY A 141 2.39 -5.94 -22.49
C GLY A 141 2.10 -4.82 -23.49
N ARG A 142 1.34 -3.79 -23.11
CA ARG A 142 1.06 -2.62 -23.96
C ARG A 142 2.03 -1.50 -23.65
N LYS A 143 2.64 -0.94 -24.69
CA LYS A 143 3.46 0.27 -24.61
C LYS A 143 2.58 1.50 -24.77
N VAL A 144 2.71 2.45 -23.86
CA VAL A 144 1.97 3.70 -23.84
C VAL A 144 3.00 4.84 -23.75
N PRO A 145 3.08 5.74 -24.76
CA PRO A 145 3.92 6.91 -24.63
C PRO A 145 3.37 7.82 -23.54
N ILE A 146 4.27 8.44 -22.78
CA ILE A 146 3.92 9.46 -21.80
C ILE A 146 4.75 10.71 -22.06
N GLN A 147 4.18 11.85 -21.72
CA GLN A 147 4.86 13.13 -21.76
C GLN A 147 4.62 13.93 -20.49
N ARG A 148 5.54 14.85 -20.23
CA ARG A 148 5.53 15.67 -19.03
C ARG A 148 4.53 16.81 -19.18
N CYS A 149 3.84 17.07 -18.07
CA CYS A 149 3.12 18.29 -17.74
C CYS A 149 3.91 19.01 -16.64
#